data_AF-A0A931NG11-F1
#
_entry.id   AF-A0A931NG11-F1
#
_cell.length_a   1.000
_cell.length_b   1.000
_cell.length_c   1.000
_cell.angle_alpha   90.00
_cell.angle_beta   90.00
_cell.angle_gamma   90.00
#
_symmetry.space_group_name_H-M   'P 1'
#
loop_
_entity.id
_entity.type
_entity.pdbx_description
1 polymer ?
#
loop_
_entity_poly.entity_id
_entity_poly.type
_entity_poly.pdbx_seq_one_letter_code
_entity_poly.pdbx_strand_id
1 'polypeptide(L)'
;MSTPSLLAAVQNAYRVFGRRSAPTLPLNVCTGCCMPPELEQEMRSLPLQQLSARHFWEYADGAMGVQPAAEIKYLLPRWLELLAEGHDLRHSIEVTLDRVGCCPADSFTEAERAVLNDFMLAYFDAHMSGQACREGQWYRADDPIGLLLMADYAGLEVRPLLQHWAAMEHPQSTLAFVHAVYWDYLPTGDIGSAFAGDRPAFRALMREWLESPATQAAFTRKLMDADLLARVAQHPPWGHTAIATMVDAVFDHLTL
;
A
#
# COMPACT_ATOMS: atom_id res chain seq x y z
N MET A 1 13.00 -2.29 -8.38
CA MET A 1 14.18 -2.64 -7.56
C MET A 1 13.85 -2.29 -6.12
N SER A 2 14.08 -3.17 -5.15
CA SER A 2 13.76 -2.91 -3.74
C SER A 2 14.79 -1.97 -3.10
N THR A 3 14.35 -1.00 -2.31
CA THR A 3 15.22 -0.04 -1.62
C THR A 3 15.95 -0.70 -0.44
N PRO A 4 17.09 -0.16 0.05
CA PRO A 4 17.76 -0.71 1.22
C PRO A 4 16.87 -0.76 2.47
N SER A 5 16.02 0.24 2.69
CA SER A 5 15.06 0.28 3.80
C SER A 5 14.00 -0.80 3.67
N LEU A 6 13.46 -1.00 2.46
CA LEU A 6 12.46 -2.02 2.19
C LEU A 6 13.04 -3.43 2.35
N LEU A 7 14.26 -3.67 1.87
CA LEU A 7 14.95 -4.94 2.10
C LEU A 7 15.19 -5.22 3.58
N ALA A 8 15.59 -4.20 4.35
CA ALA A 8 15.76 -4.33 5.80
C ALA A 8 14.44 -4.65 6.51
N ALA A 9 13.32 -4.05 6.07
CA ALA A 9 12.00 -4.36 6.61
C ALA A 9 11.58 -5.82 6.33
N VAL A 10 11.82 -6.33 5.10
CA VAL A 10 11.59 -7.74 4.75
C VAL A 10 12.44 -8.68 5.62
N GLN A 11 13.74 -8.39 5.79
CA GLN A 11 14.61 -9.18 6.66
C GLN A 11 14.13 -9.17 8.12
N ASN A 12 13.61 -8.04 8.60
CA ASN A 12 13.03 -7.94 9.93
C ASN A 12 11.76 -8.81 10.07
N ALA A 13 10.92 -8.87 9.03
CA ALA A 13 9.78 -9.79 8.99
C ALA A 13 10.22 -11.26 9.09
N TYR A 14 11.22 -11.67 8.33
CA TYR A 14 11.79 -13.03 8.46
C TYR A 14 12.37 -13.30 9.85
N ARG A 15 13.00 -12.31 10.49
CA ARG A 15 13.53 -12.47 11.85
C ARG A 15 12.43 -12.69 12.89
N VAL A 16 11.31 -11.96 12.78
CA VAL A 16 10.23 -11.99 13.77
C VAL A 16 9.27 -13.16 13.53
N PHE A 17 8.91 -13.43 12.29
CA PHE A 17 7.92 -14.44 11.92
C PHE A 17 8.54 -15.74 11.38
N GLY A 18 9.80 -15.75 10.95
CA GLY A 18 10.41 -16.93 10.30
C GLY A 18 10.65 -18.13 11.21
N ARG A 19 10.41 -18.00 12.53
CA ARG A 19 10.45 -19.12 13.49
C ARG A 19 9.11 -19.85 13.63
N ARG A 20 8.06 -19.40 12.94
CA ARG A 20 6.75 -20.05 12.96
C ARG A 20 6.81 -21.37 12.18
N SER A 21 6.20 -22.40 12.72
CA SER A 21 6.08 -23.69 12.04
C SER A 21 5.10 -23.60 10.86
N ALA A 22 5.37 -24.36 9.81
CA ALA A 22 4.42 -24.53 8.72
C ALA A 22 3.06 -25.07 9.22
N PRO A 23 1.93 -24.63 8.65
CA PRO A 23 0.62 -25.13 9.00
C PRO A 23 0.51 -26.64 8.77
N THR A 24 0.08 -27.38 9.79
CA THR A 24 -0.12 -28.84 9.71
C THR A 24 -1.54 -29.23 9.32
N LEU A 25 -2.50 -28.33 9.56
CA LEU A 25 -3.89 -28.46 9.14
C LEU A 25 -4.10 -27.79 7.78
N PRO A 26 -5.16 -28.14 7.03
CA PRO A 26 -5.53 -27.42 5.83
C PRO A 26 -5.66 -25.91 6.10
N LEU A 27 -5.16 -25.11 5.17
CA LEU A 27 -5.28 -23.66 5.20
C LEU A 27 -6.75 -23.24 5.17
N ASN A 28 -7.05 -22.07 5.73
CA ASN A 28 -8.40 -21.54 5.77
C ASN A 28 -8.83 -20.92 4.43
N VAL A 29 -8.82 -21.74 3.38
CA VAL A 29 -9.10 -21.36 1.98
C VAL A 29 -10.16 -22.28 1.36
N CYS A 30 -10.93 -21.75 0.40
CA CYS A 30 -11.87 -22.52 -0.39
C CYS A 30 -11.13 -23.31 -1.49
N THR A 31 -10.95 -24.62 -1.28
CA THR A 31 -10.36 -25.50 -2.30
C THR A 31 -11.38 -26.07 -3.28
N GLY A 32 -12.67 -25.76 -3.11
CA GLY A 32 -13.75 -26.25 -3.98
C GLY A 32 -13.91 -25.48 -5.28
N CYS A 33 -13.56 -24.18 -5.29
CA CYS A 33 -13.69 -23.33 -6.47
C CYS A 33 -12.66 -22.21 -6.60
N CYS A 34 -12.02 -21.77 -5.50
CA CYS A 34 -11.15 -20.59 -5.51
C CYS A 34 -9.67 -20.98 -5.69
N MET A 35 -9.17 -21.89 -4.86
CA MET A 35 -7.77 -22.30 -4.86
C MET A 35 -7.64 -23.78 -5.24
N PRO A 36 -6.77 -24.17 -6.19
CA PRO A 36 -6.50 -25.58 -6.46
C PRO A 36 -6.00 -26.32 -5.20
N PRO A 37 -6.52 -27.53 -4.88
CA PRO A 37 -6.09 -28.30 -3.71
C PRO A 37 -4.58 -28.59 -3.69
N GLU A 38 -3.96 -28.73 -4.86
CA GLU A 38 -2.53 -28.99 -5.00
C GLU A 38 -1.69 -27.78 -4.53
N LEU A 39 -2.11 -26.57 -4.89
CA LEU A 39 -1.46 -25.33 -4.44
C LEU A 39 -1.60 -25.15 -2.91
N GLU A 40 -2.75 -25.51 -2.35
CA GLU A 40 -2.98 -25.47 -0.90
C GLU A 40 -2.00 -26.40 -0.18
N GLN A 41 -1.83 -27.62 -0.71
CA GLN A 41 -0.89 -28.60 -0.18
C GLN A 41 0.56 -28.13 -0.33
N GLU A 42 0.92 -27.51 -1.45
CA GLU A 42 2.25 -26.93 -1.69
C GLU A 42 2.57 -25.84 -0.66
N MET A 43 1.63 -24.94 -0.36
CA MET A 43 1.81 -23.88 0.64
C MET A 43 2.09 -24.39 2.06
N ARG A 44 1.68 -25.62 2.38
CA ARG A 44 1.93 -26.26 3.68
C ARG A 44 3.19 -27.12 3.70
N SER A 45 3.66 -27.59 2.55
CA SER A 45 4.71 -28.62 2.46
C SER A 45 6.04 -28.11 1.90
N LEU A 46 6.00 -27.10 1.02
CA LEU A 46 7.21 -26.50 0.49
C LEU A 46 7.86 -25.56 1.52
N PRO A 47 9.19 -25.41 1.49
CA PRO A 47 9.86 -24.33 2.20
C PRO A 47 9.25 -22.98 1.83
N LEU A 48 9.05 -22.11 2.83
CA LEU A 48 8.36 -20.83 2.67
C LEU A 48 8.93 -19.98 1.50
N GLN A 49 10.25 -19.97 1.31
CA GLN A 49 10.93 -19.22 0.24
C GLN A 49 10.65 -19.78 -1.18
N GLN A 50 10.18 -21.02 -1.30
CA GLN A 50 9.83 -21.62 -2.59
C GLN A 50 8.41 -21.27 -3.03
N LEU A 51 7.59 -20.70 -2.15
CA LEU A 51 6.26 -20.23 -2.52
C LEU A 51 6.37 -19.04 -3.47
N SER A 52 5.61 -19.09 -4.56
CA SER A 52 5.61 -18.08 -5.62
C SER A 52 4.45 -17.10 -5.49
N ALA A 53 4.49 -16.00 -6.25
CA ALA A 53 3.38 -15.03 -6.34
C ALA A 53 2.02 -15.70 -6.64
N ARG A 54 2.00 -16.75 -7.47
CA ARG A 54 0.79 -17.51 -7.76
C ARG A 54 0.19 -18.15 -6.51
N HIS A 55 1.01 -18.70 -5.62
CA HIS A 55 0.51 -19.30 -4.37
C HIS A 55 -0.24 -18.26 -3.53
N PHE A 56 0.35 -17.08 -3.38
CA PHE A 56 -0.24 -15.99 -2.60
C PHE A 56 -1.46 -15.38 -3.26
N TRP A 57 -1.48 -15.25 -4.60
CA TRP A 57 -2.68 -14.82 -5.33
C TRP A 57 -3.86 -15.74 -5.06
N GLU A 58 -3.67 -17.05 -5.30
CA GLU A 58 -4.71 -18.06 -5.17
C GLU A 58 -5.15 -18.23 -3.71
N TYR A 59 -4.19 -18.15 -2.78
CA TYR A 59 -4.48 -18.10 -1.34
C TYR A 59 -5.35 -16.91 -0.97
N ALA A 60 -4.99 -15.71 -1.43
CA ALA A 60 -5.69 -14.49 -1.08
C ALA A 60 -7.09 -14.44 -1.69
N ASP A 61 -7.33 -15.05 -2.85
CA ASP A 61 -8.67 -15.20 -3.42
C ASP A 61 -9.48 -16.32 -2.76
N GLY A 62 -8.82 -17.39 -2.31
CA GLY A 62 -9.45 -18.51 -1.61
C GLY A 62 -9.76 -18.28 -0.14
N ALA A 63 -9.06 -17.37 0.55
CA ALA A 63 -9.16 -17.19 1.99
C ALA A 63 -10.57 -16.78 2.47
N MET A 64 -11.08 -17.48 3.49
CA MET A 64 -12.48 -17.39 3.92
C MET A 64 -12.65 -16.72 5.30
N GLY A 65 -13.54 -15.74 5.40
CA GLY A 65 -13.95 -15.16 6.70
C GLY A 65 -12.78 -14.72 7.59
N VAL A 66 -12.90 -15.00 8.90
CA VAL A 66 -11.86 -14.70 9.89
C VAL A 66 -10.64 -15.59 9.66
N GLN A 67 -9.46 -14.97 9.56
CA GLN A 67 -8.22 -15.66 9.24
C GLN A 67 -7.49 -16.19 10.48
N PRO A 68 -6.99 -17.44 10.47
CA PRO A 68 -6.15 -17.96 11.54
C PRO A 68 -4.83 -17.19 11.64
N ALA A 69 -4.60 -16.52 12.77
CA ALA A 69 -3.40 -15.71 12.95
C ALA A 69 -2.09 -16.49 12.80
N ALA A 70 -2.06 -17.77 13.23
CA ALA A 70 -0.87 -18.61 13.08
C ALA A 70 -0.50 -18.84 11.60
N GLU A 71 -1.51 -18.99 10.74
CA GLU A 71 -1.36 -19.18 9.30
C GLU A 71 -0.82 -17.90 8.64
N ILE A 72 -1.50 -16.77 8.88
CA ILE A 72 -1.08 -15.46 8.35
C ILE A 72 0.34 -15.10 8.80
N LYS A 73 0.67 -15.30 10.08
CA LYS A 73 2.01 -15.05 10.60
C LYS A 73 3.08 -15.94 9.97
N TYR A 74 2.77 -17.19 9.63
CA TYR A 74 3.72 -18.06 8.94
C TYR A 74 4.00 -17.56 7.50
N LEU A 75 2.94 -17.17 6.79
CA LEU A 75 3.01 -16.76 5.38
C LEU A 75 3.59 -15.36 5.18
N LEU A 76 3.45 -14.48 6.19
CA LEU A 76 3.77 -13.05 6.13
C LEU A 76 5.15 -12.72 5.53
N PRO A 77 6.28 -13.32 5.99
CA PRO A 77 7.59 -12.91 5.50
C PRO A 77 7.75 -13.02 3.99
N ARG A 78 7.24 -14.11 3.42
CA ARG A 78 7.30 -14.33 1.97
C ARG A 78 6.28 -13.48 1.23
N TRP A 79 5.12 -13.22 1.83
CA TRP A 79 4.15 -12.26 1.27
C TRP A 79 4.79 -10.88 1.10
N LEU A 80 5.43 -10.37 2.15
CA LEU A 80 6.07 -9.05 2.16
C LEU A 80 7.30 -9.01 1.24
N GLU A 81 8.06 -10.10 1.15
CA GLU A 81 9.18 -10.23 0.21
C GLU A 81 8.70 -10.13 -1.24
N LEU A 82 7.67 -10.89 -1.62
CA LEU A 82 7.11 -10.86 -2.97
C LEU A 82 6.54 -9.48 -3.33
N LEU A 83 5.90 -8.80 -2.36
CA LEU A 83 5.48 -7.41 -2.54
C LEU A 83 6.67 -6.49 -2.81
N ALA A 84 7.73 -6.59 -2.01
CA ALA A 84 8.93 -5.79 -2.19
C ALA A 84 9.65 -6.06 -3.52
N GLU A 85 9.48 -7.26 -4.09
CA GLU A 85 9.97 -7.65 -5.42
C GLU A 85 9.08 -7.10 -6.56
N GLY A 86 7.91 -6.53 -6.24
CA GLY A 86 6.97 -5.95 -7.20
C GLY A 86 6.04 -6.96 -7.85
N HIS A 87 5.74 -8.06 -7.16
CA HIS A 87 4.74 -9.03 -7.60
C HIS A 87 3.32 -8.59 -7.24
N ASP A 88 2.40 -8.73 -8.20
CA ASP A 88 0.97 -8.62 -7.92
C ASP A 88 0.50 -9.88 -7.19
N LEU A 89 -0.06 -9.71 -5.99
CA LEU A 89 -0.54 -10.81 -5.14
C LEU A 89 -2.06 -10.77 -4.94
N ARG A 90 -2.72 -9.77 -5.53
CA ARG A 90 -4.16 -9.60 -5.53
C ARG A 90 -4.61 -8.78 -6.72
N HIS A 91 -5.89 -8.86 -7.05
CA HIS A 91 -6.52 -8.08 -8.12
C HIS A 91 -6.46 -6.55 -7.89
N SER A 92 -6.43 -6.11 -6.64
CA SER A 92 -6.39 -4.69 -6.26
C SER A 92 -5.46 -4.46 -5.09
N ILE A 93 -4.71 -3.36 -5.14
CA ILE A 93 -3.64 -3.05 -4.18
C ILE A 93 -4.19 -2.85 -2.76
N GLU A 94 -5.36 -2.22 -2.66
CA GLU A 94 -6.06 -1.85 -1.43
C GLU A 94 -6.35 -3.05 -0.52
N VAL A 95 -6.57 -4.21 -1.12
CA VAL A 95 -6.96 -5.44 -0.40
C VAL A 95 -5.84 -6.48 -0.39
N THR A 96 -4.61 -6.08 -0.70
CA THR A 96 -3.49 -7.02 -0.80
C THR A 96 -3.07 -7.59 0.56
N LEU A 97 -3.22 -6.81 1.65
CA LEU A 97 -2.92 -7.23 3.02
C LEU A 97 -4.16 -7.35 3.91
N ASP A 98 -5.36 -7.36 3.34
CA ASP A 98 -6.62 -7.46 4.10
C ASP A 98 -6.67 -8.69 5.03
N ARG A 99 -5.97 -9.77 4.66
CA ARG A 99 -5.90 -11.01 5.45
C ARG A 99 -5.25 -10.82 6.82
N VAL A 100 -4.40 -9.80 6.97
CA VAL A 100 -3.88 -9.39 8.28
C VAL A 100 -5.01 -8.80 9.14
N GLY A 101 -5.82 -7.89 8.58
CA GLY A 101 -6.94 -7.26 9.28
C GLY A 101 -8.11 -8.21 9.54
N CYS A 102 -8.23 -9.30 8.77
CA CYS A 102 -9.21 -10.37 9.03
C CYS A 102 -8.81 -11.33 10.15
N CYS A 103 -7.63 -11.21 10.78
CA CYS A 103 -7.31 -11.96 11.99
C CYS A 103 -8.13 -11.45 13.19
N PRO A 104 -8.39 -12.30 14.21
CA PRO A 104 -9.00 -11.83 15.46
C PRO A 104 -8.26 -10.64 16.07
N ALA A 105 -8.99 -9.75 16.74
CA ALA A 105 -8.38 -8.68 17.52
C ALA A 105 -7.31 -9.25 18.48
N ASP A 106 -6.23 -8.49 18.69
CA ASP A 106 -5.08 -8.89 19.54
C ASP A 106 -4.29 -10.13 19.08
N SER A 107 -4.54 -10.61 17.85
CA SER A 107 -3.76 -11.70 17.26
C SER A 107 -2.28 -11.38 17.09
N PHE A 108 -1.93 -10.11 16.93
CA PHE A 108 -0.54 -9.65 16.75
C PHE A 108 -0.05 -8.95 18.00
N THR A 109 1.17 -9.26 18.42
CA THR A 109 1.84 -8.49 19.48
C THR A 109 2.19 -7.09 18.98
N GLU A 110 2.49 -6.16 19.89
CA GLU A 110 2.98 -4.82 19.54
C GLU A 110 4.25 -4.89 18.68
N ALA A 111 5.19 -5.78 19.02
CA ALA A 111 6.41 -5.98 18.24
C ALA A 111 6.15 -6.52 16.83
N GLU A 112 5.16 -7.42 16.67
CA GLU A 112 4.76 -7.92 15.35
C GLU A 112 4.04 -6.85 14.52
N ARG A 113 3.21 -6.01 15.16
CA ARG A 113 2.59 -4.85 14.51
C ARG A 113 3.61 -3.80 14.08
N ALA A 114 4.61 -3.53 14.92
CA ALA A 114 5.69 -2.60 14.58
C ALA A 114 6.42 -3.04 13.31
N VAL A 115 6.72 -4.33 13.15
CA VAL A 115 7.35 -4.88 11.93
C VAL A 115 6.51 -4.62 10.68
N LEU A 116 5.18 -4.75 10.79
CA LEU A 116 4.25 -4.50 9.69
C LEU A 116 4.14 -3.01 9.35
N ASN A 117 4.07 -2.14 10.36
CA ASN A 117 4.08 -0.69 10.17
C ASN A 117 5.40 -0.22 9.54
N ASP A 118 6.54 -0.74 10.01
CA ASP A 118 7.87 -0.44 9.45
C ASP A 118 7.96 -0.87 7.97
N PHE A 119 7.43 -2.06 7.64
CA PHE A 119 7.33 -2.51 6.26
C PHE A 119 6.45 -1.58 5.43
N MET A 120 5.24 -1.26 5.89
CA MET A 120 4.34 -0.39 5.13
C MET A 120 4.92 1.00 4.91
N LEU A 121 5.64 1.55 5.90
CA LEU A 121 6.33 2.83 5.75
C LEU A 121 7.43 2.75 4.69
N ALA A 122 8.29 1.73 4.74
CA ALA A 122 9.36 1.53 3.75
C ALA A 122 8.82 1.23 2.34
N TYR A 123 7.71 0.49 2.26
CA TYR A 123 7.02 0.16 1.01
C TYR A 123 6.40 1.42 0.41
N PHE A 124 5.68 2.21 1.21
CA PHE A 124 5.11 3.49 0.81
C PHE A 124 6.19 4.47 0.31
N ASP A 125 7.32 4.56 1.03
CA ASP A 125 8.46 5.39 0.63
C ASP A 125 9.07 4.98 -0.73
N ALA A 126 9.21 3.68 -0.96
CA ALA A 126 9.70 3.16 -2.24
C ALA A 126 8.77 3.52 -3.43
N HIS A 127 7.45 3.55 -3.19
CA HIS A 127 6.47 3.95 -4.22
C HIS A 127 6.48 5.45 -4.46
N MET A 128 6.46 6.25 -3.39
CA MET A 128 6.39 7.71 -3.48
C MET A 128 7.69 8.34 -4.01
N SER A 129 8.84 7.68 -3.84
CA SER A 129 10.12 8.11 -4.42
C SER A 129 10.31 7.72 -5.89
N GLY A 130 9.37 6.95 -6.48
CA GLY A 130 9.47 6.45 -7.85
C GLY A 130 10.48 5.32 -8.04
N GLN A 131 11.09 4.79 -6.97
CA GLN A 131 12.04 3.67 -7.03
C GLN A 131 11.34 2.33 -7.35
N ALA A 132 10.03 2.26 -7.16
CA ALA A 132 9.17 1.14 -7.56
C ALA A 132 8.78 1.16 -9.05
N CYS A 133 8.96 2.26 -9.78
CA CYS A 133 8.55 2.38 -11.18
C CYS A 133 9.44 1.53 -12.12
N ARG A 134 8.83 0.86 -13.12
CA ARG A 134 9.58 0.24 -14.23
C ARG A 134 10.14 1.31 -15.17
N GLU A 135 11.29 1.04 -15.78
CA GLU A 135 11.96 1.95 -16.72
C GLU A 135 11.01 2.35 -17.88
N GLY A 136 10.91 3.66 -18.16
CA GLY A 136 9.98 4.22 -19.15
C GLY A 136 8.56 4.50 -18.65
N GLN A 137 8.22 4.11 -17.42
CA GLN A 137 6.98 4.51 -16.75
C GLN A 137 7.32 5.58 -15.72
N TRP A 138 7.18 6.86 -16.09
CA TRP A 138 7.54 7.96 -15.19
C TRP A 138 6.60 8.09 -13.97
N TYR A 139 5.45 7.42 -14.03
CA TYR A 139 4.54 7.34 -12.90
C TYR A 139 3.69 6.05 -12.96
N ARG A 140 4.16 5.01 -12.25
CA ARG A 140 3.32 4.14 -11.43
C ARG A 140 3.73 4.41 -9.99
N ALA A 141 3.40 5.60 -9.45
CA ALA A 141 3.16 5.59 -8.01
C ALA A 141 1.80 4.90 -7.93
N ASP A 142 1.85 3.60 -7.68
CA ASP A 142 0.66 2.79 -7.47
C ASP A 142 -0.21 3.53 -6.47
N ASP A 143 -1.46 3.76 -6.87
CA ASP A 143 -2.47 4.57 -6.21
C ASP A 143 -2.13 4.87 -4.74
N PRO A 144 -1.66 6.10 -4.39
CA PRO A 144 -1.25 6.40 -3.02
C PRO A 144 -2.40 6.24 -2.04
N ILE A 145 -3.64 6.52 -2.46
CA ILE A 145 -4.83 6.26 -1.65
C ILE A 145 -4.99 4.75 -1.47
N GLY A 146 -4.75 3.99 -2.53
CA GLY A 146 -4.77 2.54 -2.47
C GLY A 146 -3.73 1.92 -1.53
N LEU A 147 -2.51 2.47 -1.45
CA LEU A 147 -1.51 2.07 -0.46
C LEU A 147 -1.93 2.40 0.98
N LEU A 148 -2.55 3.56 1.20
CA LEU A 148 -3.09 3.95 2.51
C LEU A 148 -4.27 3.04 2.90
N LEU A 149 -5.12 2.68 1.94
CA LEU A 149 -6.19 1.70 2.14
C LEU A 149 -5.63 0.30 2.42
N MET A 150 -4.54 -0.12 1.77
CA MET A 150 -3.87 -1.38 2.10
C MET A 150 -3.46 -1.44 3.57
N ALA A 151 -2.92 -0.34 4.11
CA ALA A 151 -2.62 -0.25 5.54
C ALA A 151 -3.89 -0.31 6.40
N ASP A 152 -4.94 0.42 6.04
CA ASP A 152 -6.23 0.42 6.76
C ASP A 152 -6.90 -0.97 6.78
N TYR A 153 -6.99 -1.64 5.63
CA TYR A 153 -7.51 -3.01 5.50
C TYR A 153 -6.69 -4.03 6.29
N ALA A 154 -5.38 -3.83 6.42
CA ALA A 154 -4.52 -4.67 7.24
C ALA A 154 -4.62 -4.37 8.75
N GLY A 155 -5.34 -3.32 9.15
CA GLY A 155 -5.41 -2.85 10.54
C GLY A 155 -4.11 -2.20 11.03
N LEU A 156 -3.37 -1.59 10.11
CA LEU A 156 -2.10 -0.90 10.35
C LEU A 156 -2.28 0.61 10.47
N GLU A 157 -1.23 1.31 10.90
CA GLU A 157 -1.30 2.73 11.15
C GLU A 157 -1.17 3.56 9.86
N VAL A 158 -2.24 4.28 9.50
CA VAL A 158 -2.27 5.16 8.33
C VAL A 158 -1.62 6.54 8.63
N ARG A 159 -1.79 7.05 9.85
CA ARG A 159 -1.34 8.41 10.22
C ARG A 159 0.19 8.62 10.06
N PRO A 160 1.07 7.67 10.43
CA PRO A 160 2.50 7.79 10.16
C PRO A 160 2.84 7.89 8.67
N LEU A 161 2.11 7.18 7.80
CA LEU A 161 2.31 7.24 6.35
C LEU A 161 1.97 8.64 5.81
N LEU A 162 0.86 9.23 6.28
CA LEU A 162 0.43 10.59 5.91
C LEU A 162 1.43 11.65 6.39
N GLN A 163 1.95 11.51 7.61
CA GLN A 163 2.98 12.39 8.15
C GLN A 163 4.28 12.30 7.33
N HIS A 164 4.69 11.08 6.98
CA HIS A 164 5.85 10.84 6.14
C HIS A 164 5.66 11.46 4.74
N TRP A 165 4.51 11.26 4.12
CA TRP A 165 4.20 11.84 2.80
C TRP A 165 4.26 13.37 2.81
N ALA A 166 3.71 14.00 3.83
CA ALA A 166 3.78 15.45 4.01
C ALA A 166 5.22 15.96 4.20
N ALA A 167 6.14 15.14 4.72
CA ALA A 167 7.54 15.48 4.91
C ALA A 167 8.46 15.17 3.70
N MET A 168 7.99 14.38 2.73
CA MET A 168 8.79 14.04 1.54
C MET A 168 9.00 15.26 0.62
N GLU A 169 10.24 15.48 0.19
CA GLU A 169 10.60 16.60 -0.70
C GLU A 169 10.80 16.18 -2.17
N HIS A 170 10.57 14.91 -2.51
CA HIS A 170 10.76 14.42 -3.88
C HIS A 170 9.62 14.94 -4.78
N PRO A 171 9.91 15.43 -6.00
CA PRO A 171 8.87 15.86 -6.94
C PRO A 171 7.84 14.78 -7.25
N GLN A 172 8.27 13.51 -7.29
CA GLN A 172 7.40 12.35 -7.51
C GLN A 172 6.32 12.21 -6.45
N SER A 173 6.63 12.42 -5.18
CA SER A 173 5.64 12.32 -4.10
C SER A 173 4.64 13.48 -4.15
N THR A 174 5.08 14.65 -4.63
CA THR A 174 4.21 15.81 -4.84
C THR A 174 3.27 15.59 -6.02
N LEU A 175 3.77 15.02 -7.13
CA LEU A 175 2.92 14.61 -8.26
C LEU A 175 1.91 13.53 -7.85
N ALA A 176 2.32 12.59 -6.98
CA ALA A 176 1.40 11.59 -6.45
C ALA A 176 0.25 12.23 -5.66
N PHE A 177 0.57 13.26 -4.87
CA PHE A 177 -0.43 14.02 -4.12
C PHE A 177 -1.39 14.74 -5.07
N VAL A 178 -0.88 15.41 -6.11
CA VAL A 178 -1.71 16.08 -7.11
C VAL A 178 -2.66 15.09 -7.78
N HIS A 179 -2.15 13.92 -8.18
CA HIS A 179 -2.97 12.88 -8.80
C HIS A 179 -4.10 12.43 -7.86
N ALA A 180 -3.76 12.08 -6.62
CA ALA A 180 -4.70 11.61 -5.62
C ALA A 180 -5.78 12.65 -5.30
N VAL A 181 -5.39 13.90 -5.01
CA VAL A 181 -6.35 14.93 -4.66
C VAL A 181 -7.27 15.26 -5.82
N TYR A 182 -6.71 15.39 -7.04
CA TYR A 182 -7.51 15.75 -8.20
C TYR A 182 -8.57 14.70 -8.55
N TRP A 183 -8.20 13.41 -8.53
CA TRP A 183 -9.13 12.35 -8.93
C TRP A 183 -10.00 11.84 -7.78
N ASP A 184 -9.40 11.66 -6.61
CA ASP A 184 -10.05 10.98 -5.50
C ASP A 184 -10.64 11.93 -4.47
N TYR A 185 -10.38 13.25 -4.52
CA TYR A 185 -10.91 14.18 -3.51
C TYR A 185 -11.72 15.34 -4.08
N LEU A 186 -11.18 16.10 -5.04
CA LEU A 186 -11.83 17.31 -5.56
C LEU A 186 -13.26 17.10 -6.09
N PRO A 187 -13.61 16.00 -6.78
CA PRO A 187 -14.95 15.86 -7.36
C PRO A 187 -16.09 15.80 -6.33
N THR A 188 -15.80 15.34 -5.11
CA THR A 188 -16.81 15.06 -4.08
C THR A 188 -16.54 15.75 -2.74
N GLY A 189 -15.33 16.27 -2.53
CA GLY A 189 -14.86 16.73 -1.22
C GLY A 189 -14.72 15.59 -0.21
N ASP A 190 -14.48 14.36 -0.67
CA ASP A 190 -14.25 13.16 0.13
C ASP A 190 -13.48 12.13 -0.71
N ILE A 191 -12.96 11.06 -0.11
CA ILE A 191 -12.26 10.01 -0.85
C ILE A 191 -13.23 9.22 -1.72
N GLY A 192 -13.07 9.34 -3.04
CA GLY A 192 -13.89 8.74 -4.09
C GLY A 192 -13.53 7.29 -4.45
N SER A 193 -12.48 6.71 -3.85
CA SER A 193 -12.10 5.31 -4.07
C SER A 193 -13.24 4.35 -3.72
N ALA A 194 -13.50 3.38 -4.60
CA ALA A 194 -14.52 2.35 -4.37
C ALA A 194 -14.22 1.49 -3.12
N PHE A 195 -12.95 1.39 -2.73
CA PHE A 195 -12.49 0.67 -1.55
C PHE A 195 -12.58 1.48 -0.25
N ALA A 196 -12.93 2.77 -0.32
CA ALA A 196 -13.13 3.61 0.86
C ALA A 196 -14.60 3.71 1.31
N GLY A 197 -15.54 3.15 0.53
CA GLY A 197 -16.98 3.36 0.72
C GLY A 197 -17.51 2.97 2.11
N ASP A 198 -17.05 1.83 2.62
CA ASP A 198 -17.41 1.30 3.94
C ASP A 198 -16.35 1.59 5.03
N ARG A 199 -15.48 2.57 4.79
CA ARG A 199 -14.36 2.97 5.66
C ARG A 199 -14.53 4.40 6.19
N PRO A 200 -15.55 4.71 7.02
CA PRO A 200 -15.80 6.07 7.47
C PRO A 200 -14.67 6.65 8.32
N ALA A 201 -13.97 5.82 9.11
CA ALA A 201 -12.83 6.27 9.91
C ALA A 201 -11.63 6.68 9.04
N PHE A 202 -11.32 5.90 8.00
CA PHE A 202 -10.30 6.24 7.00
C PHE A 202 -10.63 7.55 6.29
N ARG A 203 -11.86 7.68 5.80
CA ARG A 203 -12.33 8.91 5.11
C ARG A 203 -12.25 10.15 6.01
N ALA A 204 -12.65 10.01 7.27
CA ALA A 204 -12.52 11.08 8.25
C ALA A 204 -11.05 11.47 8.49
N LEU A 205 -10.15 10.49 8.63
CA LEU A 205 -8.72 10.72 8.78
C LEU A 205 -8.13 11.44 7.56
N MET A 206 -8.49 11.01 6.34
CA MET A 206 -8.02 11.63 5.10
C MET A 206 -8.50 13.08 4.98
N ARG A 207 -9.77 13.34 5.29
CA ARG A 207 -10.34 14.69 5.33
C ARG A 207 -9.61 15.57 6.35
N GLU A 208 -9.47 15.09 7.60
CA GLU A 208 -8.73 15.79 8.66
C GLU A 208 -7.30 16.14 8.21
N TRP A 209 -6.62 15.21 7.55
CA TRP A 209 -5.26 15.42 7.06
C TRP A 209 -5.19 16.41 5.88
N LEU A 210 -6.08 16.30 4.89
CA LEU A 210 -6.11 17.19 3.71
C LEU A 210 -6.52 18.62 4.07
N GLU A 211 -7.46 18.78 5.01
CA GLU A 211 -7.96 20.08 5.48
C GLU A 211 -7.06 20.70 6.57
N SER A 212 -6.02 19.99 7.02
CA SER A 212 -5.07 20.52 8.00
C SER A 212 -4.24 21.66 7.40
N PRO A 213 -4.14 22.82 8.09
CA PRO A 213 -3.29 23.92 7.64
C PRO A 213 -1.83 23.53 7.44
N ALA A 214 -1.33 22.56 8.21
CA ALA A 214 0.04 22.07 8.07
C ALA A 214 0.25 21.32 6.76
N THR A 215 -0.71 20.46 6.37
CA THR A 215 -0.65 19.72 5.11
C THR A 215 -0.80 20.65 3.92
N GLN A 216 -1.79 21.55 3.96
CA GLN A 216 -2.01 22.53 2.91
C GLN A 216 -0.76 23.40 2.70
N ALA A 217 -0.21 23.99 3.77
CA ALA A 217 1.00 24.79 3.67
C ALA A 217 2.21 23.99 3.13
N ALA A 218 2.37 22.73 3.55
CA ALA A 218 3.45 21.88 3.08
C ALA A 218 3.35 21.61 1.57
N PHE A 219 2.17 21.22 1.06
CA PHE A 219 1.99 20.92 -0.35
C PHE A 219 1.91 22.18 -1.22
N THR A 220 1.30 23.28 -0.78
CA THR A 220 1.35 24.57 -1.48
C THR A 220 2.80 24.99 -1.75
N ARG A 221 3.69 24.90 -0.74
CA ARG A 221 5.12 25.17 -0.93
C ARG A 221 5.75 24.27 -1.99
N LYS A 222 5.47 22.96 -1.95
CA LYS A 222 6.03 21.99 -2.90
C LYS A 222 5.52 22.21 -4.33
N LEU A 223 4.26 22.62 -4.49
CA LEU A 223 3.68 22.94 -5.80
C LEU A 223 4.34 24.15 -6.47
N MET A 224 4.95 25.04 -5.68
CA MET A 224 5.71 26.19 -6.18
C MET A 224 7.20 25.89 -6.44
N ASP A 225 7.65 24.66 -6.18
CA ASP A 225 9.04 24.28 -6.38
C ASP A 225 9.43 24.31 -7.86
N ALA A 226 10.57 24.94 -8.17
CA ALA A 226 11.01 25.14 -9.55
C ALA A 226 11.32 23.83 -10.27
N ASP A 227 11.82 22.82 -9.55
CA ASP A 227 12.19 21.52 -10.09
C ASP A 227 10.95 20.70 -10.43
N LEU A 228 9.90 20.80 -9.60
CA LEU A 228 8.57 20.26 -9.91
C LEU A 228 7.98 20.92 -11.16
N LEU A 229 7.92 22.25 -11.21
CA LEU A 229 7.32 22.99 -12.32
C LEU A 229 8.00 22.69 -13.66
N ALA A 230 9.34 22.57 -13.66
CA ALA A 230 10.10 22.16 -14.83
C ALA A 230 9.70 20.76 -15.32
N ARG A 231 9.45 19.81 -14.41
CA ARG A 231 8.99 18.46 -14.74
C ARG A 231 7.56 18.47 -15.30
N VAL A 232 6.65 19.21 -14.66
CA VAL A 232 5.25 19.34 -15.10
C VAL A 232 5.17 19.86 -16.54
N ALA A 233 5.97 20.87 -16.89
CA ALA A 233 5.99 21.45 -18.22
C ALA A 233 6.46 20.48 -19.32
N GLN A 234 7.27 19.49 -18.97
CA GLN A 234 7.82 18.49 -19.90
C GLN A 234 7.00 17.20 -19.92
N HIS A 235 6.01 17.07 -19.04
CA HIS A 235 5.33 15.81 -18.82
C HIS A 235 4.16 15.62 -19.80
N PRO A 236 3.99 14.42 -20.37
CA PRO A 236 2.77 14.10 -21.13
C PRO A 236 1.51 14.19 -20.23
N PRO A 237 0.33 14.42 -20.83
CA PRO A 237 -0.93 14.41 -20.07
C PRO A 237 -1.18 13.05 -19.40
N TRP A 238 -1.90 13.09 -18.27
CA TRP A 238 -2.48 11.89 -17.64
C TRP A 238 -3.83 11.60 -18.28
N GLY A 239 -3.85 10.59 -19.16
CA GLY A 239 -5.00 10.31 -20.01
C GLY A 239 -5.29 11.49 -20.94
N HIS A 240 -6.41 12.17 -20.72
CA HIS A 240 -6.81 13.35 -21.50
C HIS A 240 -6.57 14.68 -20.77
N THR A 241 -6.06 14.64 -19.53
CA THR A 241 -5.88 15.83 -18.68
C THR A 241 -4.40 16.19 -18.60
N ALA A 242 -4.06 17.44 -18.89
CA ALA A 242 -2.69 17.93 -18.71
C ALA A 242 -2.33 18.00 -17.22
N ILE A 243 -1.12 17.59 -16.86
CA ILE A 243 -0.67 17.63 -15.45
C ILE A 243 -0.69 19.06 -14.91
N ALA A 244 -0.32 20.05 -15.71
CA ALA A 244 -0.41 21.46 -15.33
C ALA A 244 -1.84 21.84 -14.86
N THR A 245 -2.88 21.38 -15.57
CA THR A 245 -4.28 21.61 -15.19
C THR A 245 -4.61 21.00 -13.83
N MET A 246 -4.07 19.82 -13.53
CA MET A 246 -4.29 19.17 -12.24
C MET A 246 -3.54 19.88 -11.11
N VAL A 247 -2.30 20.31 -11.37
CA VAL A 247 -1.50 21.11 -10.45
C VAL A 247 -2.23 22.40 -10.11
N ASP A 248 -2.73 23.13 -11.11
CA ASP A 248 -3.46 24.38 -10.90
C ASP A 248 -4.73 24.16 -10.07
N ALA A 249 -5.54 23.15 -10.42
CA ALA A 249 -6.77 22.83 -9.69
C ALA A 249 -6.50 22.44 -8.22
N VAL A 250 -5.44 21.66 -7.97
CA VAL A 250 -5.05 21.29 -6.61
C VAL A 250 -4.49 22.49 -5.86
N PHE A 251 -3.66 23.33 -6.51
CA PHE A 251 -3.11 24.54 -5.90
C PHE A 251 -4.22 25.52 -5.47
N ASP A 252 -5.19 25.76 -6.35
CA ASP A 252 -6.36 26.59 -6.04
C ASP A 252 -7.11 26.02 -4.83
N HIS A 253 -7.37 24.72 -4.80
CA HIS A 253 -8.04 24.08 -3.67
C HIS A 253 -7.31 24.26 -2.33
N LEU A 254 -5.98 24.17 -2.32
CA LEU A 254 -5.18 24.32 -1.09
C LEU A 254 -5.07 25.77 -0.59
N THR A 255 -5.43 26.75 -1.40
CA THR A 255 -5.24 28.18 -1.11
C THR A 255 -6.54 28.96 -0.86
N LEU A 256 -7.70 28.28 -0.94
CA LEU A 256 -9.01 28.79 -0.56
C LEU A 256 -9.21 28.78 0.96
#